data_AF-A0A4R6DIY6-F1
#
_entry.id   AF-A0A4R6DIY6-F1
#
_cell.length_a   1.000
_cell.length_b   1.000
_cell.length_c   1.000
_cell.angle_alpha   90.00
_cell.angle_beta   90.00
_cell.angle_gamma   90.00
#
_symmetry.space_group_name_H-M   'P 1'
#
loop_
_entity.id
_entity.type
_entity.pdbx_description
1 polymer ?
#
loop_
_entity_poly.entity_id
_entity_poly.type
_entity_poly.pdbx_seq_one_letter_code
_entity_poly.pdbx_strand_id
1 'polypeptide(L)'
;MSDSDQASTRSPQQHDILIVTGMSGAGRSTVGKALEDLGWYVVDNLPTQMLAPLTELADRAGEKIPKIATVVDVRGGRFFTDPEQAVEQVRSTTSARVRVLFLEATDAVLVRRFEQVRRPHPLQAEGTLLDGIARERARLSALREASDLVIDTSDLNIHQLANAVTERFADDHFVGVQVTLMSFGFKYGLPADADMVADVRFLPNPYWVPELRPHTGLDKPVSDYVLAQPGARPFVDRYASVLEPVFEGYQRENKRHATIAIGCTGGKHRSVAIVAELANILRGMPGVAVRVKNRDLGRE
;
A
#
# COMPACT_ATOMS: atom_id res chain seq x y z
N MET A 1 -44.22 11.83 23.66
CA MET A 1 -43.70 10.52 23.24
C MET A 1 -43.32 10.66 21.76
N SER A 2 -42.36 11.51 21.37
CA SER A 2 -40.89 11.38 21.50
C SER A 2 -40.36 10.08 20.90
N ASP A 3 -40.41 9.98 19.58
CA ASP A 3 -39.51 9.12 18.81
C ASP A 3 -38.33 9.99 18.36
N SER A 4 -37.20 9.83 19.07
CA SER A 4 -35.93 10.43 18.75
C SER A 4 -35.21 9.56 17.72
N ASP A 5 -35.29 9.97 16.46
CA ASP A 5 -34.53 9.45 15.34
C ASP A 5 -33.05 9.84 15.54
N GLN A 6 -32.26 8.93 16.09
CA GLN A 6 -30.81 9.13 16.22
C GLN A 6 -30.17 8.91 14.84
N ALA A 7 -30.05 10.00 14.10
CA ALA A 7 -29.18 10.09 12.94
C ALA A 7 -27.75 9.69 13.35
N SER A 8 -27.32 8.52 12.86
CA SER A 8 -25.93 8.09 12.83
C SER A 8 -25.11 9.17 12.14
N THR A 9 -24.37 9.95 12.93
CA THR A 9 -23.39 10.93 12.47
C THR A 9 -22.20 10.17 11.89
N ARG A 10 -22.30 9.76 10.63
CA ARG A 10 -21.13 9.31 9.86
C ARG A 10 -20.20 10.52 9.70
N SER A 11 -19.00 10.41 10.25
CA SER A 11 -17.90 11.33 9.97
C SER A 11 -17.75 11.49 8.46
N PRO A 12 -17.56 12.72 7.92
CA PRO A 12 -17.45 12.91 6.48
C PRO A 12 -16.29 12.08 5.95
N GLN A 13 -16.56 11.20 5.00
CA GLN A 13 -15.56 10.36 4.36
C GLN A 13 -14.59 11.29 3.63
N GLN A 14 -13.37 11.42 4.15
CA GLN A 14 -12.38 12.37 3.65
C GLN A 14 -11.97 11.96 2.23
N HIS A 15 -12.21 12.84 1.26
CA HIS A 15 -11.86 12.59 -0.14
C HIS A 15 -10.35 12.51 -0.33
N ASP A 16 -9.88 11.69 -1.26
CA ASP A 16 -8.47 11.49 -1.57
C ASP A 16 -8.11 12.18 -2.91
N ILE A 17 -7.10 13.04 -2.88
CA ILE A 17 -6.57 13.71 -4.08
C ILE A 17 -5.13 13.28 -4.28
N LEU A 18 -4.83 12.70 -5.44
CA LEU A 18 -3.49 12.28 -5.84
C LEU A 18 -2.98 13.12 -7.01
N ILE A 19 -1.96 13.92 -6.77
CA ILE A 19 -1.26 14.70 -7.79
C ILE A 19 -0.12 13.84 -8.34
N VAL A 20 -0.24 13.38 -9.57
CA VAL A 20 0.80 12.59 -10.26
C VAL A 20 1.64 13.54 -11.11
N THR A 21 2.93 13.63 -10.83
CA THR A 21 3.88 14.47 -11.56
C THR A 21 5.22 13.75 -11.73
N GLY A 22 6.23 14.44 -12.27
CA GLY A 22 7.56 13.89 -12.44
C GLY A 22 8.15 14.12 -13.82
N MET A 23 9.32 13.54 -14.04
CA MET A 23 10.11 13.70 -15.26
C MET A 23 9.32 13.28 -16.50
N SER A 24 9.48 14.00 -17.61
CA SER A 24 8.88 13.61 -18.87
C SER A 24 9.47 12.28 -19.33
N GLY A 25 8.60 11.34 -19.72
CA GLY A 25 9.02 9.96 -20.04
C GLY A 25 9.15 9.02 -18.82
N ALA A 26 8.91 9.47 -17.59
CA ALA A 26 8.93 8.61 -16.40
C ALA A 26 7.67 7.72 -16.23
N GLY A 27 6.72 7.76 -17.16
CA GLY A 27 5.56 6.85 -17.14
C GLY A 27 4.28 7.42 -16.50
N ARG A 28 4.14 8.76 -16.41
CA ARG A 28 2.94 9.44 -15.90
C ARG A 28 1.63 8.90 -16.50
N SER A 29 1.58 8.71 -17.82
CA SER A 29 0.39 8.16 -18.50
C SER A 29 0.10 6.69 -18.14
N THR A 30 1.13 5.89 -17.86
CA THR A 30 0.97 4.51 -17.39
C THR A 30 0.37 4.49 -15.99
N VAL A 31 0.84 5.38 -15.11
CA VAL A 31 0.30 5.55 -13.75
C VAL A 31 -1.15 6.03 -13.80
N GLY A 32 -1.47 7.01 -14.66
CA GLY A 32 -2.83 7.49 -14.85
C GLY A 32 -3.80 6.36 -15.21
N LYS A 33 -3.46 5.54 -16.21
CA LYS A 33 -4.27 4.37 -16.60
C LYS A 33 -4.44 3.35 -15.47
N ALA A 34 -3.35 3.04 -14.77
CA ALA A 34 -3.41 2.12 -13.63
C ALA A 34 -4.33 2.65 -12.52
N LEU A 35 -4.37 3.96 -12.30
CA LEU A 35 -5.28 4.59 -11.33
C LEU A 35 -6.75 4.58 -11.82
N GLU A 36 -7.00 4.76 -13.12
CA GLU A 36 -8.34 4.59 -13.71
C GLU A 36 -8.88 3.17 -13.46
N ASP A 37 -8.04 2.15 -13.66
CA ASP A 37 -8.39 0.74 -13.40
C ASP A 37 -8.70 0.48 -11.91
N LEU A 38 -8.18 1.31 -11.01
CA LEU A 38 -8.44 1.28 -9.56
C LEU A 38 -9.65 2.13 -9.14
N GLY A 39 -10.40 2.67 -10.10
CA GLY A 39 -11.59 3.47 -9.85
C GLY A 39 -11.32 4.92 -9.44
N TRP A 40 -10.10 5.43 -9.63
CA TRP A 40 -9.84 6.86 -9.46
C TRP A 40 -10.42 7.64 -10.64
N TYR A 41 -10.99 8.81 -10.35
CA TYR A 41 -11.32 9.77 -11.40
C TYR A 41 -10.05 10.49 -11.84
N VAL A 42 -9.52 10.12 -13.01
CA VAL A 42 -8.23 10.63 -13.52
C VAL A 42 -8.44 11.81 -14.46
N VAL A 43 -7.78 12.92 -14.17
CA VAL A 43 -7.72 14.10 -15.04
C VAL A 43 -6.30 14.25 -15.57
N ASP A 44 -6.10 13.89 -16.84
CA ASP A 44 -4.79 13.98 -17.50
C ASP A 44 -4.51 15.41 -18.01
N ASN A 45 -3.23 15.78 -18.03
CA ASN A 45 -2.72 17.05 -18.55
C ASN A 45 -3.41 18.30 -17.97
N LEU A 46 -3.67 18.29 -16.67
CA LEU A 46 -4.30 19.43 -15.98
C LEU A 46 -3.29 20.57 -15.77
N PRO A 47 -3.60 21.80 -16.20
CA PRO A 47 -2.80 22.97 -15.85
C PRO A 47 -2.77 23.18 -14.33
N THR A 48 -1.63 23.57 -13.75
CA THR A 48 -1.50 23.76 -12.28
C THR A 48 -2.49 24.79 -11.72
N GLN A 49 -2.85 25.82 -12.49
CA GLN A 49 -3.85 26.81 -12.12
C GLN A 49 -5.26 26.22 -11.91
N MET A 50 -5.54 25.07 -12.54
CA MET A 50 -6.82 24.39 -12.45
C MET A 50 -6.89 23.41 -11.26
N LEU A 51 -5.80 23.24 -10.51
CA LEU A 51 -5.80 22.36 -9.34
C LEU A 51 -6.78 22.87 -8.27
N ALA A 52 -6.72 24.15 -7.90
CA ALA A 52 -7.62 24.72 -6.90
C ALA A 52 -9.11 24.68 -7.32
N PRO A 53 -9.51 25.07 -8.55
CA PRO A 53 -10.88 24.88 -9.01
C PRO A 53 -11.34 23.42 -9.01
N LEU A 54 -10.45 22.47 -9.33
CA LEU A 54 -10.78 21.05 -9.31
C LEU A 54 -11.03 20.55 -7.89
N THR A 55 -10.20 20.97 -6.93
CA THR A 55 -10.36 20.57 -5.52
C THR A 55 -11.59 21.20 -4.89
N GLU A 56 -11.91 22.46 -5.20
CA GLU A 56 -13.16 23.09 -4.81
C GLU A 56 -14.39 22.36 -5.37
N LEU A 57 -14.32 21.91 -6.62
CA LEU A 57 -15.40 21.12 -7.23
C LEU A 57 -15.55 19.77 -6.53
N ALA A 58 -14.44 19.12 -6.18
CA ALA A 58 -14.41 17.87 -5.43
C ALA A 58 -15.04 18.03 -4.04
N ASP A 59 -14.65 19.09 -3.31
CA ASP A 59 -15.21 19.43 -1.99
C ASP A 59 -16.73 19.69 -2.08
N ARG A 60 -17.22 20.31 -3.17
CA ARG A 60 -18.67 20.52 -3.41
C ARG A 60 -19.42 19.27 -3.84
N ALA A 61 -18.76 18.37 -4.57
CA ALA A 61 -19.37 17.13 -5.06
C ALA A 61 -19.59 16.11 -3.92
N GLY A 62 -18.84 16.22 -2.82
CA GLY A 62 -18.93 15.33 -1.66
C GLY A 62 -18.76 13.86 -2.06
N GLU A 63 -19.48 12.95 -1.39
CA GLU A 63 -19.40 11.48 -1.54
C GLU A 63 -19.52 10.94 -2.99
N LYS A 64 -19.92 11.75 -3.97
CA LYS A 64 -20.07 11.34 -5.37
C LYS A 64 -18.75 11.11 -6.09
N ILE A 65 -17.63 11.67 -5.61
CA ILE A 65 -16.29 11.44 -6.19
C ILE A 65 -15.28 11.20 -5.05
N PRO A 66 -15.13 9.96 -4.55
CA PRO A 66 -14.28 9.67 -3.39
C PRO A 66 -12.79 9.84 -3.67
N LYS A 67 -12.35 9.64 -4.93
CA LYS A 67 -10.94 9.60 -5.32
C LYS A 67 -10.68 10.33 -6.64
N ILE A 68 -9.79 11.33 -6.60
CA ILE A 68 -9.40 12.09 -7.80
C ILE A 68 -7.89 11.99 -7.97
N ALA A 69 -7.44 11.58 -9.15
CA ALA A 69 -6.03 11.69 -9.52
C ALA A 69 -5.88 12.73 -10.63
N THR A 70 -4.88 13.60 -10.50
CA THR A 70 -4.58 14.59 -11.52
C THR A 70 -3.14 14.43 -11.98
N VAL A 71 -2.96 14.21 -13.28
CA VAL A 71 -1.63 14.18 -13.88
C VAL A 71 -1.25 15.61 -14.20
N VAL A 72 -0.37 16.15 -13.37
CA VAL A 72 0.12 17.51 -13.51
C VAL A 72 1.35 17.51 -14.39
N ASP A 73 1.27 18.39 -15.37
CA ASP A 73 2.32 18.60 -16.31
C ASP A 73 2.92 19.99 -16.15
N VAL A 74 4.07 20.02 -15.47
CA VAL A 74 4.88 21.22 -15.17
C VAL A 74 5.47 21.92 -16.41
N ARG A 75 4.99 21.58 -17.60
CA ARG A 75 5.36 22.19 -18.90
C ARG A 75 4.66 23.52 -19.18
N GLY A 76 3.82 24.00 -18.28
CA GLY A 76 3.14 25.29 -18.40
C GLY A 76 4.14 26.47 -18.40
N GLY A 77 4.17 27.25 -19.49
CA GLY A 77 5.13 28.34 -19.72
C GLY A 77 5.01 29.58 -18.81
N ARG A 78 5.28 30.77 -19.36
CA ARG A 78 5.49 32.07 -18.66
C ARG A 78 4.35 32.59 -17.77
N PHE A 79 3.25 31.84 -17.61
CA PHE A 79 2.04 32.26 -16.89
C PHE A 79 1.78 31.46 -15.61
N PHE A 80 2.70 30.60 -15.18
CA PHE A 80 2.46 29.69 -14.06
C PHE A 80 3.21 30.10 -12.79
N THR A 81 2.46 30.10 -11.69
CA THR A 81 2.94 30.04 -10.31
C THR A 81 3.87 28.84 -10.15
N ASP A 82 4.84 28.94 -9.24
CA ASP A 82 5.71 27.84 -8.86
C ASP A 82 4.86 26.57 -8.58
N PRO A 83 5.08 25.44 -9.27
CA PRO A 83 4.25 24.24 -9.10
C PRO A 83 4.17 23.78 -7.64
N GLU A 84 5.18 24.07 -6.82
CA GLU A 84 5.15 23.87 -5.37
C GLU A 84 4.10 24.73 -4.68
N GLN A 85 4.03 26.03 -5.00
CA GLN A 85 3.03 26.93 -4.45
C GLN A 85 1.62 26.48 -4.82
N ALA A 86 1.42 25.96 -6.03
CA ALA A 86 0.12 25.42 -6.44
C ALA A 86 -0.28 24.19 -5.61
N VAL A 87 0.67 23.28 -5.34
CA VAL A 87 0.43 22.11 -4.48
C VAL A 87 0.16 22.53 -3.03
N GLU A 88 0.95 23.46 -2.50
CA GLU A 88 0.81 23.95 -1.11
C GLU A 88 -0.49 24.72 -0.91
N GLN A 89 -0.90 25.52 -1.89
CA GLN A 89 -2.19 26.18 -1.91
C GLN A 89 -3.32 25.15 -1.83
N VAL A 90 -3.26 24.09 -2.65
CA VAL A 90 -4.27 23.03 -2.63
C VAL A 90 -4.29 22.29 -1.30
N ARG A 91 -3.12 21.99 -0.73
CA ARG A 91 -3.01 21.36 0.61
C ARG A 91 -3.62 22.22 1.71
N SER A 92 -3.50 23.55 1.61
CA SER A 92 -3.99 24.47 2.65
C SER A 92 -5.46 24.86 2.52
N THR A 93 -6.03 24.81 1.30
CA THR A 93 -7.41 25.27 1.06
C THR A 93 -8.46 24.18 1.10
N THR A 94 -8.07 22.92 0.89
CA THR A 94 -9.00 21.80 0.72
C THR A 94 -9.08 20.93 1.96
N SER A 95 -10.26 20.34 2.19
CA SER A 95 -10.50 19.43 3.32
C SER A 95 -10.06 17.98 3.05
N ALA A 96 -9.82 17.67 1.78
CA ALA A 96 -9.37 16.39 1.27
C ALA A 96 -7.92 16.07 1.64
N ARG A 97 -7.59 14.78 1.67
CA ARG A 97 -6.22 14.31 1.85
C ARG A 97 -5.48 14.41 0.52
N VAL A 98 -4.59 15.40 0.41
CA VAL A 98 -3.78 15.63 -0.80
C VAL A 98 -2.45 14.90 -0.68
N ARG A 99 -2.10 14.12 -1.71
CA ARG A 99 -0.82 13.44 -1.86
C ARG A 99 -0.19 13.77 -3.21
N VAL A 100 1.13 13.83 -3.27
CA VAL A 100 1.92 14.05 -4.49
C VAL A 100 2.79 12.84 -4.76
N LEU A 101 2.58 12.22 -5.92
CA LEU A 101 3.40 11.16 -6.49
C LEU A 101 4.33 11.74 -7.56
N PHE A 102 5.63 11.66 -7.31
CA PHE A 102 6.67 12.04 -8.25
C PHE A 102 7.28 10.81 -8.94
N LEU A 103 7.29 10.81 -10.27
CA LEU A 103 7.92 9.76 -11.08
C LEU A 103 9.27 10.22 -11.61
N GLU A 104 10.30 9.40 -11.41
CA GLU A 104 11.62 9.65 -11.96
C GLU A 104 12.19 8.44 -12.71
N ALA A 105 13.26 8.70 -13.46
CA ALA A 105 14.12 7.68 -14.03
C ALA A 105 15.49 8.29 -14.30
N THR A 106 16.50 7.44 -14.52
CA THR A 106 17.82 7.87 -14.96
C THR A 106 17.76 8.51 -16.35
N ASP A 107 18.69 9.44 -16.61
CA ASP A 107 18.74 10.17 -17.88
C ASP A 107 18.90 9.22 -19.07
N ALA A 108 19.70 8.16 -18.93
CA ALA A 108 19.89 7.16 -19.97
C ALA A 108 18.58 6.43 -20.33
N VAL A 109 17.73 6.13 -19.34
CA VAL A 109 16.43 5.50 -19.57
C VAL A 109 15.45 6.48 -20.21
N LEU A 110 15.42 7.73 -19.75
CA LEU A 110 14.56 8.78 -20.33
C LEU A 110 14.91 9.04 -21.80
N VAL A 111 16.20 9.14 -22.12
CA VAL A 111 16.69 9.28 -23.50
C VAL A 111 16.16 8.15 -24.38
N ARG A 112 16.36 6.89 -23.97
CA ARG A 112 15.87 5.71 -24.72
C ARG A 112 14.36 5.75 -24.93
N ARG A 113 13.58 6.14 -23.92
CA ARG A 113 12.12 6.23 -24.02
C ARG A 113 11.70 7.32 -25.01
N PHE A 114 12.33 8.48 -24.99
CA PHE A 114 12.06 9.57 -25.94
C PHE A 114 12.41 9.19 -27.39
N GLU A 115 13.51 8.46 -27.59
CA GLU A 115 13.90 7.93 -28.89
C GLU A 115 12.87 6.94 -29.44
N GLN A 116 12.27 6.10 -28.59
CA GLN A 116 11.23 5.14 -28.99
C GLN A 116 9.96 5.82 -29.49
N VAL A 117 9.48 6.86 -28.80
CA VAL A 117 8.27 7.59 -29.22
C VAL A 117 8.54 8.70 -30.25
N ARG A 118 9.82 8.99 -30.55
CA ARG A 118 10.27 10.02 -31.50
C ARG A 118 9.60 11.38 -31.29
N ARG A 119 9.32 11.73 -30.03
CA ARG A 119 8.73 13.03 -29.66
C ARG A 119 9.83 13.98 -29.19
N PRO A 120 9.79 15.27 -29.57
CA PRO A 120 10.76 16.25 -29.06
C PRO A 120 10.53 16.48 -27.57
N HIS A 121 11.62 16.73 -26.84
CA HIS A 121 11.50 17.06 -25.42
C HIS A 121 11.02 18.51 -25.25
N PRO A 122 9.99 18.78 -24.43
CA PRO A 122 9.37 20.11 -24.36
C PRO A 122 10.29 21.24 -23.89
N LEU A 123 11.28 20.92 -23.04
CA LEU A 123 12.32 21.85 -22.58
C LEU A 123 13.64 21.77 -23.38
N GLN A 124 13.66 21.04 -24.50
CA GLN A 124 14.84 20.89 -25.34
C GLN A 124 15.29 22.21 -25.97
N ALA A 125 14.34 23.07 -26.37
CA ALA A 125 14.61 24.30 -27.13
C ALA A 125 15.58 24.02 -28.30
N GLU A 126 16.68 24.78 -28.42
CA GLU A 126 17.73 24.57 -29.44
C GLU A 126 18.83 23.58 -28.98
N GLY A 127 18.72 23.00 -27.78
CA GLY A 127 19.72 22.10 -27.19
C GLY A 127 19.50 20.62 -27.54
N THR A 128 20.31 19.76 -26.90
CA THR A 128 20.16 18.32 -26.99
C THR A 128 19.03 17.80 -26.10
N LEU A 129 18.58 16.56 -26.34
CA LEU A 129 17.61 15.89 -25.49
C LEU A 129 18.08 15.81 -24.02
N LEU A 130 19.37 15.54 -23.81
CA LEU A 130 19.99 15.52 -22.48
C LEU A 130 19.91 16.89 -21.80
N ASP A 131 20.16 17.98 -22.52
CA ASP A 131 20.02 19.35 -21.98
C ASP A 131 18.58 19.62 -21.54
N GLY A 132 17.59 19.15 -22.31
CA GLY A 132 16.18 19.25 -21.96
C GLY A 132 15.83 18.51 -20.66
N ILE A 133 16.33 17.27 -20.52
CA ILE A 133 16.13 16.44 -19.32
C ILE A 133 16.80 17.07 -18.10
N ALA A 134 18.03 17.55 -18.22
CA ALA A 134 18.76 18.19 -17.13
C ALA A 134 18.05 19.46 -16.63
N ARG A 135 17.55 20.29 -17.55
CA ARG A 135 16.75 21.48 -17.22
C ARG A 135 15.45 21.12 -16.52
N GLU A 136 14.76 20.08 -16.98
CA GLU A 136 13.54 19.60 -16.33
C GLU A 136 13.82 19.13 -14.91
N ARG A 137 14.88 18.33 -14.71
CA ARG A 137 15.29 17.82 -13.40
C ARG A 137 15.60 18.94 -12.42
N ALA A 138 16.34 19.95 -12.85
CA ALA A 138 16.65 21.11 -12.03
C ALA A 138 15.39 21.88 -11.60
N ARG A 139 14.42 22.06 -12.51
CA ARG A 139 13.15 22.75 -12.21
C ARG A 139 12.24 21.96 -11.28
N LEU A 140 12.32 20.63 -11.32
CA LEU A 140 11.47 19.76 -10.52
C LEU A 140 12.11 19.29 -9.22
N SER A 141 13.31 19.77 -8.89
CA SER A 141 14.06 19.30 -7.71
C SER A 141 13.30 19.57 -6.42
N ALA A 142 12.78 20.78 -6.24
CA ALA A 142 12.09 21.14 -5.01
C ALA A 142 10.69 20.50 -4.92
N LEU A 143 9.97 20.36 -6.06
CA LEU A 143 8.72 19.57 -6.11
C LEU A 143 8.95 18.08 -5.81
N ARG A 144 10.09 17.52 -6.23
CA ARG A 144 10.50 16.15 -5.88
C ARG A 144 10.72 16.02 -4.38
N GLU A 145 11.43 16.98 -3.76
CA GLU A 145 11.67 17.00 -2.31
C GLU A 145 10.38 17.17 -1.50
N ALA A 146 9.42 17.93 -2.01
CA ALA A 146 8.10 18.15 -1.39
C ALA A 146 7.09 17.02 -1.67
N SER A 147 7.45 15.98 -2.44
CA SER A 147 6.53 14.91 -2.80
C SER A 147 6.41 13.85 -1.69
N ASP A 148 5.21 13.31 -1.49
CA ASP A 148 4.99 12.28 -0.47
C ASP A 148 5.47 10.89 -0.94
N LEU A 149 5.49 10.67 -2.26
CA LEU A 149 5.93 9.42 -2.85
C LEU A 149 6.80 9.67 -4.07
N VAL A 150 7.98 9.05 -4.10
CA VAL A 150 8.83 9.00 -5.29
C VAL A 150 8.86 7.56 -5.82
N ILE A 151 8.68 7.39 -7.13
CA ILE A 151 8.89 6.11 -7.82
C ILE A 151 9.99 6.28 -8.86
N ASP A 152 11.10 5.58 -8.65
CA ASP A 152 12.09 5.36 -9.70
C ASP A 152 11.59 4.28 -10.67
N THR A 153 11.43 4.67 -11.92
CA THR A 153 10.94 3.81 -13.01
C THR A 153 12.05 3.32 -13.92
N SER A 154 13.32 3.53 -13.57
CA SER A 154 14.49 3.22 -14.42
C SER A 154 14.50 1.76 -14.88
N ASP A 155 14.23 0.83 -13.97
CA ASP A 155 14.27 -0.62 -14.22
C ASP A 155 12.88 -1.24 -14.43
N LEU A 156 11.84 -0.40 -14.57
CA LEU A 156 10.46 -0.84 -14.70
C LEU A 156 9.98 -0.75 -16.14
N ASN A 157 9.38 -1.82 -16.63
CA ASN A 157 8.55 -1.79 -17.84
C ASN A 157 7.12 -1.32 -17.52
N ILE A 158 6.30 -1.12 -18.56
CA ILE A 158 4.94 -0.58 -18.44
C ILE A 158 4.06 -1.45 -17.52
N HIS A 159 4.15 -2.79 -17.62
CA HIS A 159 3.37 -3.71 -16.79
C HIS A 159 3.85 -3.72 -15.34
N GLN A 160 5.17 -3.68 -15.11
CA GLN A 160 5.74 -3.62 -13.77
C GLN A 160 5.41 -2.29 -13.07
N LEU A 161 5.43 -1.17 -13.81
CA LEU A 161 5.02 0.13 -13.29
C LEU A 161 3.52 0.13 -12.97
N ALA A 162 2.67 -0.40 -13.85
CA ALA A 162 1.24 -0.52 -13.59
C ALA A 162 0.97 -1.37 -12.34
N ASN A 163 1.59 -2.55 -12.23
CA ASN A 163 1.47 -3.40 -11.05
C ASN A 163 1.97 -2.70 -9.78
N ALA A 164 3.10 -1.99 -9.82
CA ALA A 164 3.62 -1.25 -8.68
C ALA A 164 2.68 -0.13 -8.23
N VAL A 165 1.96 0.51 -9.16
CA VAL A 165 0.91 1.50 -8.84
C VAL A 165 -0.31 0.79 -8.28
N THR A 166 -0.79 -0.27 -8.92
CA THR A 166 -1.89 -1.10 -8.41
C THR A 166 -1.62 -1.56 -6.99
N GLU A 167 -0.47 -2.18 -6.70
CA GLU A 167 -0.10 -2.60 -5.35
C GLU A 167 -0.07 -1.45 -4.34
N ARG A 168 0.32 -0.25 -4.76
CA ARG A 168 0.40 0.93 -3.88
C ARG A 168 -0.95 1.64 -3.67
N PHE A 169 -1.90 1.49 -4.59
CA PHE A 169 -3.13 2.28 -4.63
C PHE A 169 -4.43 1.45 -4.73
N ALA A 170 -4.35 0.11 -4.75
CA ALA A 170 -5.50 -0.79 -4.96
C ALA A 170 -6.47 -0.85 -3.80
N ASP A 171 -6.03 -0.59 -2.57
CA ASP A 171 -6.92 -0.67 -1.42
C ASP A 171 -7.49 0.70 -1.07
N ASP A 172 -8.84 0.78 -1.06
CA ASP A 172 -9.65 1.88 -0.51
C ASP A 172 -9.43 2.13 1.00
N HIS A 173 -8.53 1.35 1.59
CA HIS A 173 -7.92 1.57 2.89
C HIS A 173 -6.44 1.42 2.63
N PHE A 174 -5.65 2.50 2.72
CA PHE A 174 -4.20 2.40 2.65
C PHE A 174 -3.73 1.41 3.72
N VAL A 175 -3.51 0.16 3.34
CA VAL A 175 -3.01 -0.86 4.24
C VAL A 175 -1.56 -0.50 4.51
N GLY A 176 -1.28 -0.01 5.71
CA GLY A 176 0.07 0.33 6.15
C GLY A 176 1.08 -0.80 5.91
N VAL A 177 0.75 -2.04 6.31
CA VAL A 177 1.57 -3.24 6.17
C VAL A 177 0.72 -4.44 5.73
N GLN A 178 1.15 -5.11 4.66
CA GLN A 178 0.65 -6.42 4.28
C GLN A 178 1.42 -7.52 5.01
N VAL A 179 0.71 -8.26 5.87
CA VAL A 179 1.27 -9.29 6.73
C VAL A 179 0.87 -10.67 6.21
N THR A 180 1.85 -11.49 5.86
CA THR A 180 1.65 -12.92 5.63
C THR A 180 1.81 -13.67 6.95
N LEU A 181 0.70 -14.15 7.50
CA LEU A 181 0.69 -15.00 8.67
C LEU A 181 0.77 -16.46 8.23
N MET A 182 1.85 -17.14 8.59
CA MET A 182 2.17 -18.47 8.07
C MET A 182 2.25 -19.52 9.18
N SER A 183 1.57 -20.65 9.01
CA SER A 183 1.82 -21.82 9.85
C SER A 183 2.89 -22.72 9.25
N PHE A 184 3.77 -23.28 10.08
CA PHE A 184 4.78 -24.25 9.61
C PHE A 184 5.13 -25.32 10.65
N GLY A 185 5.80 -26.38 10.19
CA GLY A 185 6.37 -27.45 10.99
C GLY A 185 7.89 -27.32 11.13
N PHE A 186 8.40 -27.27 12.36
CA PHE A 186 9.84 -27.25 12.62
C PHE A 186 10.60 -28.45 12.03
N LYS A 187 9.94 -29.60 11.87
CA LYS A 187 10.55 -30.77 11.20
C LYS A 187 10.89 -30.54 9.73
N TYR A 188 10.30 -29.52 9.10
CA TYR A 188 10.54 -29.13 7.71
C TYR A 188 11.44 -27.89 7.59
N GLY A 189 12.05 -27.44 8.69
CA GLY A 189 12.91 -26.26 8.73
C GLY A 189 12.16 -24.94 8.83
N LEU A 190 12.88 -23.88 9.20
CA LEU A 190 12.35 -22.53 9.25
C LEU A 190 12.04 -22.01 7.84
N PRO A 191 10.96 -21.24 7.63
CA PRO A 191 10.75 -20.54 6.37
C PRO A 191 11.84 -19.49 6.17
N ALA A 192 12.46 -19.49 4.98
CA ALA A 192 13.57 -18.59 4.67
C ALA A 192 13.15 -17.13 4.54
N ASP A 193 11.87 -16.89 4.28
CA ASP A 193 11.23 -15.59 4.07
C ASP A 193 10.51 -15.05 5.33
N ALA A 194 10.71 -15.67 6.49
CA ALA A 194 10.08 -15.23 7.75
C ALA A 194 10.87 -14.07 8.39
N ASP A 195 10.19 -12.93 8.60
CA ASP A 195 10.73 -11.80 9.37
C ASP A 195 10.67 -12.07 10.88
N MET A 196 9.62 -12.75 11.33
CA MET A 196 9.41 -13.11 12.73
C MET A 196 8.97 -14.57 12.83
N VAL A 197 9.47 -15.26 13.85
CA VAL A 197 9.12 -16.65 14.12
C VAL A 197 8.69 -16.81 15.58
N ALA A 198 7.54 -17.46 15.80
CA ALA A 198 7.08 -17.81 17.13
C ALA A 198 6.89 -19.34 17.26
N ASP A 199 7.36 -19.90 18.37
CA ASP A 199 7.28 -21.32 18.68
C ASP A 199 6.07 -21.61 19.58
N VAL A 200 5.13 -22.43 19.12
CA VAL A 200 3.96 -22.88 19.89
C VAL A 200 4.05 -24.34 20.32
N ARG A 201 5.24 -24.95 20.29
CA ARG A 201 5.44 -26.34 20.74
C ARG A 201 5.23 -26.52 22.25
N PHE A 202 5.22 -25.43 23.02
CA PHE A 202 4.88 -25.45 24.45
C PHE A 202 3.41 -25.81 24.71
N LEU A 203 2.52 -25.64 23.72
CA LEU A 203 1.12 -26.03 23.86
C LEU A 203 0.96 -27.56 23.79
N PRO A 204 0.06 -28.15 24.60
CA PRO A 204 -0.29 -29.56 24.55
C PRO A 204 -0.62 -30.02 23.13
N ASN A 205 -0.06 -31.18 22.75
CA ASN A 205 -0.11 -31.66 21.37
C ASN A 205 -1.41 -32.43 21.09
N PRO A 206 -2.31 -31.94 20.20
CA PRO A 206 -3.58 -32.61 19.89
C PRO A 206 -3.40 -33.99 19.25
N TYR A 207 -2.21 -34.30 18.73
CA TYR A 207 -1.88 -35.60 18.15
C TYR A 207 -2.12 -36.79 19.10
N TRP A 208 -2.00 -36.58 20.42
CA TRP A 208 -2.20 -37.62 21.43
C TRP A 208 -3.67 -37.90 21.74
N VAL A 209 -4.58 -37.09 21.21
CA VAL A 209 -6.02 -37.30 21.29
C VAL A 209 -6.45 -38.00 19.99
N PRO A 210 -6.79 -39.30 20.03
CA PRO A 210 -7.05 -40.09 18.82
C PRO A 210 -8.09 -39.45 17.89
N GLU A 211 -9.11 -38.83 18.47
CA GLU A 211 -10.21 -38.18 17.76
C GLU A 211 -9.75 -36.92 17.02
N LEU A 212 -8.72 -36.21 17.50
CA LEU A 212 -8.22 -34.96 16.93
C LEU A 212 -7.09 -35.17 15.92
N ARG A 213 -6.40 -36.32 15.99
CA ARG A 213 -5.27 -36.67 15.12
C ARG A 213 -5.57 -36.55 13.61
N PRO A 214 -6.70 -37.03 13.06
CA PRO A 214 -6.97 -36.94 11.63
C PRO A 214 -7.24 -35.49 11.19
N HIS A 215 -7.76 -34.65 12.06
CA HIS A 215 -8.12 -33.26 11.79
C HIS A 215 -6.92 -32.31 11.75
N THR A 216 -7.18 -31.07 11.39
CA THR A 216 -6.21 -29.96 11.25
C THR A 216 -6.60 -28.81 12.17
N GLY A 217 -5.71 -27.84 12.37
CA GLY A 217 -6.02 -26.64 13.16
C GLY A 217 -7.10 -25.73 12.56
N LEU A 218 -7.56 -25.98 11.32
CA LEU A 218 -8.71 -25.30 10.73
C LEU A 218 -10.03 -25.91 11.20
N ASP A 219 -10.01 -27.16 11.64
CA ASP A 219 -11.20 -27.87 12.12
C ASP A 219 -11.54 -27.42 13.55
N LYS A 220 -12.81 -27.07 13.76
CA LYS A 220 -13.29 -26.55 15.05
C LYS A 220 -12.90 -27.41 16.27
N PRO A 221 -13.00 -28.76 16.24
CA PRO A 221 -12.59 -29.58 17.39
C PRO A 221 -11.12 -29.41 17.78
N VAL A 222 -10.22 -29.26 16.81
CA VAL A 222 -8.78 -29.06 17.07
C VAL A 222 -8.53 -27.64 17.54
N SER A 223 -9.13 -26.65 16.89
CA SER A 223 -8.98 -25.24 17.26
C SER A 223 -9.46 -24.99 18.69
N ASP A 224 -10.66 -25.47 19.03
CA ASP A 224 -11.23 -25.35 20.37
C ASP A 224 -10.35 -26.05 21.41
N TYR A 225 -9.84 -27.26 21.11
CA TYR A 225 -8.89 -27.96 21.99
C TYR A 225 -7.61 -27.15 22.21
N VAL A 226 -6.98 -26.61 21.15
CA VAL A 226 -5.72 -25.86 21.24
C VAL A 226 -5.92 -24.55 22.02
N LEU A 227 -6.97 -23.80 21.72
CA LEU A 227 -7.25 -22.50 22.35
C LEU A 227 -7.72 -22.62 23.80
N ALA A 228 -8.26 -23.78 24.20
CA ALA A 228 -8.61 -24.07 25.59
C ALA A 228 -7.39 -24.39 26.48
N GLN A 229 -6.22 -24.66 25.88
CA GLN A 229 -5.04 -25.03 26.67
C GLN A 229 -4.52 -23.86 27.51
N PRO A 230 -3.97 -24.13 28.71
CA PRO A 230 -3.32 -23.11 29.52
C PRO A 230 -2.24 -22.37 28.73
N GLY A 231 -2.33 -21.03 28.71
CA GLY A 231 -1.37 -20.18 28.03
C GLY A 231 -1.63 -19.95 26.53
N ALA A 232 -2.57 -20.65 25.89
CA ALA A 232 -2.88 -20.44 24.47
C ALA A 232 -3.44 -19.04 24.19
N ARG A 233 -4.57 -18.67 24.81
CA ARG A 233 -5.15 -17.31 24.67
C ARG A 233 -4.20 -16.21 25.16
N PRO A 234 -3.59 -16.31 26.36
CA PRO A 234 -2.62 -15.32 26.80
C PRO A 234 -1.44 -15.13 25.84
N PHE A 235 -0.98 -16.20 25.18
CA PHE A 235 0.06 -16.11 24.17
C PHE A 235 -0.43 -15.35 22.94
N VAL A 236 -1.59 -15.70 22.40
CA VAL A 236 -2.18 -15.04 21.23
C VAL A 236 -2.35 -13.55 21.49
N ASP A 237 -2.98 -13.18 22.61
CA ASP A 237 -3.28 -11.80 22.96
C ASP A 237 -1.99 -10.98 23.13
N ARG A 238 -1.03 -11.49 23.91
CA ARG A 238 0.24 -10.78 24.16
C ARG A 238 1.12 -10.71 22.92
N TYR A 239 1.12 -11.76 22.10
CA TYR A 239 1.89 -11.74 20.86
C TYR A 239 1.30 -10.73 19.88
N ALA A 240 -0.02 -10.61 19.78
CA ALA A 240 -0.67 -9.54 19.04
C ALA A 240 -0.25 -8.14 19.56
N SER A 241 -0.21 -7.94 20.88
CA SER A 241 0.27 -6.67 21.46
C SER A 241 1.73 -6.35 21.14
N VAL A 242 2.59 -7.36 20.98
CA VAL A 242 3.98 -7.14 20.53
C VAL A 242 4.03 -6.73 19.05
N LEU A 243 3.10 -7.22 18.24
CA LEU A 243 3.06 -6.92 16.81
C LEU A 243 2.56 -5.51 16.48
N GLU A 244 1.74 -4.91 17.34
CA GLU A 244 1.23 -3.55 17.17
C GLU A 244 2.34 -2.50 16.94
N PRO A 245 3.32 -2.30 17.86
CA PRO A 245 4.41 -1.36 17.64
C PRO A 245 5.36 -1.79 16.52
N VAL A 246 5.44 -3.09 16.21
CA VAL A 246 6.22 -3.59 15.06
C VAL A 246 5.59 -3.12 13.75
N PHE A 247 4.27 -3.22 13.63
CA PHE A 247 3.55 -2.76 12.45
C PHE A 247 3.61 -1.24 12.32
N GLU A 248 3.47 -0.48 13.41
CA GLU A 248 3.70 0.97 13.38
C GLU A 248 5.12 1.33 12.90
N GLY A 249 6.12 0.61 13.41
CA GLY A 249 7.51 0.75 12.96
C GLY A 249 7.68 0.45 11.47
N TYR A 250 7.11 -0.66 10.99
CA TYR A 250 7.12 -1.02 9.58
C TYR A 250 6.44 0.03 8.70
N GLN A 251 5.34 0.63 9.16
CA GLN A 251 4.68 1.74 8.46
C GLN A 251 5.58 2.97 8.35
N ARG A 252 6.25 3.36 9.45
CA ARG A 252 7.16 4.51 9.49
C ARG A 252 8.39 4.31 8.61
N GLU A 253 8.97 3.11 8.63
CA GLU A 253 10.15 2.75 7.84
C GLU A 253 9.81 2.28 6.41
N ASN A 254 8.55 2.44 5.99
CA ASN A 254 8.06 2.08 4.66
C ASN A 254 8.27 0.58 4.28
N LYS A 255 8.36 -0.31 5.27
CA LYS A 255 8.39 -1.77 5.07
C LYS A 255 6.97 -2.29 4.91
N ARG A 256 6.55 -2.47 3.66
CA ARG A 256 5.16 -2.79 3.29
C ARG A 256 4.78 -4.26 3.39
N HIS A 257 5.76 -5.16 3.44
CA HIS A 257 5.52 -6.61 3.53
C HIS A 257 6.23 -7.19 4.74
N ALA A 258 5.53 -8.05 5.47
CA ALA A 258 6.12 -8.81 6.56
C ALA A 258 5.56 -10.24 6.59
N THR A 259 6.42 -11.21 6.87
CA THR A 259 6.03 -12.60 7.08
C THR A 259 6.24 -12.97 8.54
N ILE A 260 5.16 -13.39 9.20
CA ILE A 260 5.19 -13.88 10.58
C ILE A 260 4.87 -15.36 10.56
N ALA A 261 5.82 -16.18 10.97
CA ALA A 261 5.72 -17.63 10.95
C ALA A 261 5.47 -18.19 12.36
N ILE A 262 4.41 -18.98 12.51
CA ILE A 262 4.07 -19.69 13.74
C ILE A 262 4.36 -21.17 13.55
N GLY A 263 5.24 -21.71 14.39
CA GLY A 263 5.79 -23.06 14.25
C GLY A 263 5.27 -24.03 15.30
N CYS A 264 4.82 -25.21 14.87
CA CYS A 264 4.71 -26.38 15.75
C CYS A 264 5.58 -27.52 15.21
N THR A 265 5.54 -28.72 15.78
CA THR A 265 6.41 -29.81 15.28
C THR A 265 6.11 -30.17 13.83
N GLY A 266 4.84 -30.40 13.49
CA GLY A 266 4.43 -30.95 12.19
C GLY A 266 3.68 -29.99 11.26
N GLY A 267 3.35 -28.77 11.71
CA GLY A 267 2.69 -27.77 10.86
C GLY A 267 1.19 -27.99 10.61
N LYS A 268 0.55 -28.97 11.28
CA LYS A 268 -0.85 -29.37 11.04
C LYS A 268 -1.87 -28.81 12.04
N HIS A 269 -1.58 -28.87 13.34
CA HIS A 269 -2.56 -28.62 14.41
C HIS A 269 -2.36 -27.28 15.11
N ARG A 270 -1.43 -27.22 16.07
CA ARG A 270 -1.21 -26.08 16.97
C ARG A 270 -0.90 -24.79 16.22
N SER A 271 0.07 -24.84 15.31
CA SER A 271 0.46 -23.67 14.51
C SER A 271 -0.69 -23.14 13.65
N VAL A 272 -1.47 -24.04 13.03
CA VAL A 272 -2.59 -23.67 12.16
C VAL A 272 -3.71 -23.01 12.98
N ALA A 273 -4.06 -23.58 14.13
CA ALA A 273 -5.08 -23.02 15.03
C ALA A 273 -4.68 -21.64 15.57
N ILE A 274 -3.42 -21.48 16.01
CA ILE A 274 -2.91 -20.20 16.51
C ILE A 274 -2.84 -19.15 15.40
N VAL A 275 -2.45 -19.52 14.18
CA VAL A 275 -2.46 -18.62 13.02
C VAL A 275 -3.88 -18.15 12.70
N ALA A 276 -4.87 -19.04 12.74
CA ALA A 276 -6.26 -18.66 12.49
C ALA A 276 -6.78 -17.65 13.53
N GLU A 277 -6.53 -17.89 14.82
CA GLU A 277 -6.96 -16.98 15.89
C GLU A 277 -6.22 -15.64 15.84
N LEU A 278 -4.90 -15.67 15.69
CA LEU A 278 -4.10 -14.45 15.60
C LEU A 278 -4.51 -13.61 14.38
N ALA A 279 -4.81 -14.24 13.23
CA ALA A 279 -5.30 -13.52 12.06
C ALA A 279 -6.62 -12.77 12.31
N ASN A 280 -7.52 -13.30 13.15
CA ASN A 280 -8.77 -12.61 13.48
C ASN A 280 -8.51 -11.32 14.27
N ILE A 281 -7.55 -11.35 15.20
CA ILE A 281 -7.16 -10.17 15.99
C ILE A 281 -6.45 -9.15 15.10
N LEU A 282 -5.46 -9.59 14.31
CA LEU A 282 -4.63 -8.68 13.50
C LEU A 282 -5.42 -7.99 12.38
N ARG A 283 -6.47 -8.61 11.84
CA ARG A 283 -7.37 -7.96 10.85
C ARG A 283 -8.12 -6.76 11.43
N GLY A 284 -8.27 -6.68 12.76
CA GLY A 284 -8.86 -5.54 13.43
C GLY A 284 -7.89 -4.38 13.66
N MET A 285 -6.59 -4.56 13.38
CA MET A 285 -5.59 -3.53 13.61
C MET A 285 -5.58 -2.50 12.47
N PRO A 286 -5.46 -1.20 12.78
CA PRO A 286 -5.45 -0.15 11.77
C PRO A 286 -4.21 -0.26 10.87
N GLY A 287 -4.41 -0.16 9.56
CA GLY A 287 -3.30 -0.20 8.59
C GLY A 287 -2.63 -1.57 8.45
N VAL A 288 -3.30 -2.67 8.81
CA VAL A 288 -2.76 -4.03 8.68
C VAL A 288 -3.70 -4.88 7.82
N ALA A 289 -3.18 -5.50 6.76
CA ALA A 289 -3.92 -6.52 6.01
C ALA A 289 -3.25 -7.86 6.18
N VAL A 290 -4.06 -8.88 6.49
CA VAL A 290 -3.57 -10.20 6.85
C VAL A 290 -3.91 -11.20 5.77
N ARG A 291 -2.88 -11.84 5.21
CA ARG A 291 -2.99 -13.03 4.36
C ARG A 291 -2.54 -14.25 5.17
N VAL A 292 -3.36 -15.30 5.21
CA VAL A 292 -3.03 -16.55 5.91
C VAL A 292 -2.48 -17.57 4.93
N LYS A 293 -1.40 -18.28 5.30
CA LYS A 293 -0.79 -19.36 4.51
C LYS A 293 -0.42 -20.54 5.40
N ASN A 294 -0.83 -21.75 5.05
CA ASN A 294 -0.41 -22.95 5.77
C ASN A 294 0.65 -23.68 4.94
N ARG A 295 1.94 -23.55 5.30
CA ARG A 295 3.06 -24.01 4.45
C ARG A 295 3.12 -25.52 4.31
N ASP A 296 2.94 -26.22 5.42
CA ASP A 296 3.19 -27.66 5.52
C ASP A 296 1.92 -28.48 5.69
N LEU A 297 0.75 -27.85 5.60
CA LEU A 297 -0.53 -28.54 5.69
C LEU A 297 -0.68 -29.52 4.51
N GLY A 298 -0.99 -30.78 4.82
CA GLY A 298 -0.98 -31.90 3.87
C GLY A 298 0.39 -32.55 3.65
N ARG A 299 1.45 -32.11 4.34
CA ARG A 299 2.80 -32.70 4.26
C ARG A 299 3.20 -33.46 5.53
N GLU A 300 2.43 -33.30 6.61
CA GLU A 300 2.58 -33.88 7.95
C GLU A 300 2.82 -35.40 8.03
#